data_AF-A0A498IS03-F1
#
_entry.id   AF-A0A498IS03-F1
#
_cell.length_a   1.000
_cell.length_b   1.000
_cell.length_c   1.000
_cell.angle_alpha   90.00
_cell.angle_beta   90.00
_cell.angle_gamma   90.00
#
_symmetry.space_group_name_H-M   'P 1'
#
loop_
_entity.id
_entity.type
_entity.pdbx_description
1 polymer ?
#
loop_
_entity_poly.entity_id
_entity_poly.type
_entity_poly.pdbx_seq_one_letter_code
_entity_poly.pdbx_strand_id
1 'polypeptide(L)' 'MSLMDGIVNEERYFLRSTPQTKLKHARRETNKVAHRLAQLGLTLEQQRVWFEESPDVIADLLIEDS' A
#
# COMPACT_ATOMS: atom_id res chain seq x y z
N MET A 1 5.02 8.97 -23.44
CA MET A 1 5.22 8.00 -22.34
C MET A 1 3.93 7.90 -21.56
N SER A 2 3.46 6.69 -21.28
CA SER A 2 2.24 6.49 -20.48
C SER A 2 2.53 6.70 -18.99
N LEU A 3 1.55 7.17 -18.23
CA LEU A 3 1.60 7.21 -16.75
C LEU A 3 2.01 5.84 -16.16
N MET A 4 1.52 4.75 -16.79
CA MET A 4 1.83 3.38 -16.38
C MET A 4 3.31 3.02 -16.58
N ASP A 5 3.96 3.56 -17.61
CA ASP A 5 5.39 3.29 -17.84
C ASP A 5 6.24 3.89 -16.71
N GLY A 6 5.83 5.05 -16.18
CA GLY A 6 6.47 5.68 -15.03
C GLY A 6 6.38 4.81 -13.77
N ILE A 7 5.16 4.42 -13.42
CA ILE A 7 4.88 3.59 -12.23
C ILE A 7 5.66 2.26 -12.31
N VAL A 8 5.62 1.58 -13.45
CA VAL A 8 6.33 0.29 -13.62
C VAL A 8 7.84 0.43 -13.47
N ASN A 9 8.43 1.52 -13.97
CA ASN A 9 9.87 1.74 -13.85
C ASN A 9 10.30 2.07 -12.42
N GLU A 10 9.48 2.83 -11.69
CA GLU A 10 9.71 3.14 -10.28
C GLU A 10 9.64 1.87 -9.41
N GLU A 11 8.59 1.05 -9.58
CA GLU A 11 8.47 -0.24 -8.90
C GLU A 11 9.68 -1.15 -9.15
N ARG A 12 10.16 -1.21 -10.40
CA ARG A 12 11.38 -1.97 -10.74
C ARG A 12 12.62 -1.43 -10.03
N TYR A 13 12.73 -0.12 -9.86
CA TYR A 13 13.85 0.48 -9.13
C TYR A 13 13.82 0.06 -7.65
N PHE A 14 12.66 0.13 -6.99
CA PHE A 14 12.51 -0.29 -5.60
C PHE A 14 12.74 -1.79 -5.39
N LEU A 15 12.23 -2.63 -6.27
CA LEU A 15 12.46 -4.08 -6.20
C LEU A 15 13.94 -4.45 -6.34
N ARG A 16 14.71 -3.72 -7.15
CA ARG A 16 16.17 -3.91 -7.25
C ARG A 16 16.89 -3.51 -5.97
N SER A 17 16.38 -2.51 -5.24
CA SER A 17 16.96 -2.08 -3.96
C SER A 17 16.63 -3.03 -2.80
N THR A 18 15.61 -3.88 -2.94
CA THR A 18 15.17 -4.86 -1.94
C THR A 18 15.20 -6.29 -2.51
N PRO A 19 16.40 -6.86 -2.75
CA PRO A 19 16.56 -8.12 -3.50
C PRO A 19 15.97 -9.37 -2.81
N GLN A 20 15.61 -9.27 -1.53
CA GLN A 20 15.00 -10.36 -0.76
C GLN A 20 13.46 -10.38 -0.84
N THR A 21 12.85 -9.40 -1.53
CA THR A 21 11.40 -9.28 -1.69
C THR A 21 10.86 -10.41 -2.58
N LYS A 22 9.80 -11.09 -2.11
CA LYS A 22 9.04 -12.07 -2.90
C LYS A 22 7.66 -11.54 -3.19
N LEU A 23 7.32 -11.39 -4.47
CA LEU A 23 5.98 -11.01 -4.89
C LEU A 23 5.14 -12.27 -5.10
N LYS A 24 3.91 -12.26 -4.57
CA LYS A 24 2.91 -13.29 -4.81
C LYS A 24 1.59 -12.64 -5.17
N HIS A 25 0.90 -13.20 -6.15
CA HIS A 25 -0.50 -12.87 -6.39
C HIS A 25 -1.35 -13.54 -5.30
N ALA A 26 -2.19 -12.77 -4.63
CA ALA A 26 -3.04 -13.21 -3.54
C ALA A 26 -4.51 -12.92 -3.86
N ARG A 27 -5.44 -13.67 -3.25
CA ARG A 27 -6.87 -13.40 -3.42
C ARG A 27 -7.26 -12.17 -2.61
N ARG A 28 -8.39 -11.54 -2.95
CA ARG A 28 -8.88 -10.36 -2.22
C ARG A 28 -9.05 -10.59 -0.72
N GLU A 29 -9.46 -11.79 -0.32
CA GLU A 29 -9.64 -12.12 1.11
C GLU A 29 -8.34 -12.09 1.90
N THR A 30 -7.24 -12.55 1.29
CA THR A 30 -5.88 -12.47 1.86
C THR A 30 -5.29 -11.06 1.80
N ASN A 31 -6.01 -10.09 1.22
CA ASN A 31 -5.58 -8.70 1.08
C ASN A 31 -6.69 -7.72 1.48
N LYS A 32 -7.55 -8.15 2.42
CA LYS A 32 -8.76 -7.43 2.82
C LYS A 32 -8.41 -6.10 3.52
N VAL A 33 -7.37 -6.08 4.34
CA VAL A 33 -6.89 -4.87 5.02
C VAL A 33 -6.37 -3.85 4.00
N ALA A 34 -5.54 -4.24 3.04
CA ALA A 34 -5.07 -3.32 1.99
C ALA A 34 -6.24 -2.77 1.15
N HIS A 35 -7.26 -3.59 0.88
CA HIS A 35 -8.46 -3.12 0.22
C HIS A 35 -9.21 -2.06 1.04
N ARG A 36 -9.35 -2.27 2.36
CA ARG A 36 -9.96 -1.30 3.27
C ARG A 36 -9.13 -0.01 3.37
N LEU A 37 -7.80 -0.11 3.42
CA LEU A 37 -6.91 1.05 3.39
C LEU A 37 -7.09 1.88 2.11
N ALA A 38 -7.19 1.22 0.95
CA ALA A 38 -7.46 1.90 -0.31
C ALA A 38 -8.83 2.60 -0.29
N GLN A 39 -9.87 1.95 0.24
CA GLN A 39 -11.20 2.57 0.39
C GLN A 39 -11.17 3.76 1.34
N LEU A 40 -10.48 3.65 2.48
CA LEU A 40 -10.33 4.74 3.44
C LEU A 40 -9.65 5.94 2.77
N GLY A 41 -8.57 5.72 2.02
CA GLY A 41 -7.88 6.78 1.29
C GLY A 41 -8.78 7.54 0.31
N LEU A 42 -9.76 6.87 -0.30
CA LEU A 42 -10.75 7.52 -1.19
C LEU A 42 -11.79 8.36 -0.44
N THR A 43 -12.02 8.06 0.85
CA THR A 43 -13.01 8.77 1.69
C THR A 43 -12.41 9.93 2.48
N LEU A 44 -11.08 9.98 2.61
CA LEU A 44 -10.41 11.05 3.34
C LEU A 44 -10.43 12.36 2.53
N GLU A 45 -10.92 13.42 3.15
CA GLU A 45 -10.94 14.77 2.55
C GLU A 45 -9.54 15.38 2.41
N GLN A 46 -8.59 14.88 3.21
CA GLN A 46 -7.21 15.36 3.25
C GLN A 46 -6.25 14.19 3.16
N GLN A 47 -5.15 14.40 2.43
CA GLN A 47 -4.06 13.45 2.39
C GLN A 47 -3.46 13.28 3.79
N ARG A 48 -3.33 12.03 4.23
CA ARG A 48 -2.59 11.65 5.44
C ARG A 48 -1.30 10.97 5.00
N VAL A 49 -0.19 11.31 5.68
CA VAL A 49 1.14 10.76 5.38
C VAL A 49 1.57 9.92 6.58
N TRP A 50 2.10 8.73 6.30
CA TRP A 50 2.73 7.87 7.29
C TRP A 50 4.24 7.90 7.05
N PHE A 51 5.00 8.43 8.01
CA PHE A 51 6.47 8.47 7.94
C PHE A 51 7.10 7.61 9.03
N GLU A 52 6.96 7.99 10.30
CA GLU A 52 7.40 7.19 11.45
C GLU A 52 6.20 6.59 12.20
N GLU A 53 5.22 7.41 12.60
CA GLU A 53 4.03 6.96 13.31
C GLU A 53 2.83 6.77 12.36
N SER A 54 2.06 5.71 12.59
CA SER A 54 0.85 5.43 11.82
C SER A 54 -0.23 6.46 12.15
N PRO A 55 -0.95 7.00 11.16
CA PRO A 55 -2.12 7.82 11.42
C PRO A 55 -3.17 7.07 12.25
N ASP A 56 -3.76 7.71 13.27
CA ASP A 56 -4.79 7.09 14.11
C ASP A 56 -5.96 6.51 13.31
N VAL A 57 -6.28 7.13 12.17
CA VAL A 57 -7.35 6.72 11.26
C VAL A 57 -7.17 5.32 10.65
N ILE A 58 -5.96 4.75 10.71
CA ILE A 58 -5.69 3.38 10.24
C ILE A 58 -5.36 2.40 11.37
N ALA A 59 -5.31 2.85 12.64
CA ALA A 59 -4.90 2.01 13.77
C ALA A 59 -5.78 0.74 13.87
N ASP A 60 -7.10 0.89 13.74
CA ASP A 60 -8.05 -0.22 13.79
C ASP A 60 -7.83 -1.24 12.65
N LEU A 61 -7.41 -0.77 11.48
CA LEU A 61 -7.15 -1.61 10.31
C LEU A 61 -5.83 -2.39 10.44
N LEU A 62 -4.83 -1.81 11.11
CA LEU A 62 -3.55 -2.46 11.37
C LEU A 62 -3.67 -3.57 12.43
N ILE A 63 -4.50 -3.35 13.45
CA ILE A 63 -4.75 -4.36 14.50
C ILE A 63 -5.48 -5.58 13.91
N GLU A 64 -6.37 -5.41 12.94
CA GLU A 64 -7.08 -6.52 12.28
C GLU A 64 -6.17 -7.40 11.39
N ASP A 65 -5.01 -6.89 10.97
CA ASP A 65 -4.04 -7.61 10.13
C ASP A 65 -3.07 -8.49 10.96
N SER A 66 -3.14 -8.40 12.30
CA SER A 66 -2.24 -9.07 13.25
C SER A 66 -2.56 -10.55 13.50
#